data_AF-A0A3D4PDD9-F1
#
_entry.id   AF-A0A3D4PDD9-F1
#
_cell.length_a   1.000
_cell.length_b   1.000
_cell.length_c   1.000
_cell.angle_alpha   90.00
_cell.angle_beta   90.00
_cell.angle_gamma   90.00
#
_symmetry.space_group_name_H-M   'P 1'
#
loop_
_entity.id
_entity.type
_entity.pdbx_description
1 polymer ?
#
loop_
_entity_poly.entity_id
_entity_poly.type
_entity_poly.pdbx_seq_one_letter_code
_entity_poly.pdbx_strand_id
1 'polypeptide(L)'
;MKMAQNLPHFALATIICLIASGCTGPPQGTSITGESGGCGDFVAYRFNQSRTLAVVITVDGDKLKLSEEPTLIILGPGTTDIRVDVYQFKEPAGTYFCDDVGGDPEPIANWSVISGSVSITRKVAQPPANLSNATHKISVVLKNATIKHNTTSAVADFGDVRLDDVWVGWYAG
;
A
#
# COMPACT_ATOMS: atom_id res chain seq x y z
N MET A 1 56.49 28.05 -45.22
CA MET A 1 55.89 27.72 -43.91
C MET A 1 54.47 27.22 -44.14
N LYS A 2 54.24 25.91 -44.04
CA LYS A 2 52.92 25.27 -44.08
C LYS A 2 52.71 24.64 -42.70
N MET A 3 51.79 25.17 -41.90
CA MET A 3 51.36 24.55 -40.66
C MET A 3 50.22 23.59 -40.99
N ALA A 4 50.43 22.29 -40.76
CA ALA A 4 49.41 21.26 -40.84
C ALA A 4 48.77 21.08 -39.46
N GLN A 5 47.45 21.25 -39.40
CA GLN A 5 46.63 21.05 -38.20
C GLN A 5 46.31 19.56 -38.05
N ASN A 6 46.76 18.95 -36.94
CA ASN A 6 46.34 17.62 -36.51
C ASN A 6 45.25 17.77 -35.44
N LEU A 7 44.01 17.43 -35.81
CA LEU A 7 42.88 17.30 -34.88
C LEU A 7 42.84 15.86 -34.33
N PRO A 8 42.94 15.64 -33.01
CA PRO A 8 42.71 14.33 -32.43
C PRO A 8 41.21 14.02 -32.43
N HIS A 9 40.85 12.93 -33.12
CA HIS A 9 39.54 12.30 -33.03
C HIS A 9 39.38 11.68 -31.64
N PHE A 10 38.72 12.40 -30.72
CA PHE A 10 38.19 11.80 -29.50
C PHE A 10 36.96 10.98 -29.88
N ALA A 11 37.17 9.67 -30.05
CA ALA A 11 36.10 8.70 -30.15
C ALA A 11 35.33 8.66 -28.83
N LEU A 12 34.17 9.32 -28.82
CA LEU A 12 33.19 9.27 -27.75
C LEU A 12 32.53 7.88 -27.76
N ALA A 13 33.15 6.91 -27.08
CA ALA A 13 32.55 5.60 -26.87
C ALA A 13 31.46 5.71 -25.80
N THR A 14 30.28 6.17 -26.20
CA THR A 14 29.08 6.16 -25.37
C THR A 14 28.61 4.71 -25.22
N ILE A 15 29.15 4.01 -24.23
CA ILE A 15 28.64 2.71 -23.80
C ILE A 15 27.31 2.97 -23.10
N ILE A 16 26.23 2.93 -23.90
CA ILE A 16 24.86 2.85 -23.41
C ILE A 16 24.68 1.43 -22.88
N CYS A 17 24.96 1.24 -21.59
CA CYS A 17 24.51 0.08 -20.84
C CYS A 17 22.98 0.16 -20.72
N LEU A 18 22.28 -0.24 -21.80
CA LEU A 18 20.86 -0.60 -21.81
C LEU A 18 20.71 -1.90 -21.01
N ILE A 19 20.90 -1.80 -19.70
CA ILE A 19 20.50 -2.86 -18.77
C ILE A 19 18.99 -2.74 -18.71
N ALA A 20 18.31 -3.46 -19.60
CA ALA A 20 16.90 -3.83 -19.44
C ALA A 20 16.77 -4.81 -18.27
N SER A 21 17.26 -4.41 -17.09
CA SER A 21 16.88 -5.04 -15.84
C SER A 21 15.42 -4.67 -15.65
N GLY A 22 14.53 -5.65 -15.79
CA GLY A 22 13.12 -5.58 -15.43
C GLY A 22 12.94 -5.39 -13.92
N CYS A 23 13.62 -4.41 -13.35
CA CYS A 23 13.35 -3.89 -12.02
C CYS A 23 11.97 -3.24 -12.10
N THR A 24 10.96 -4.00 -11.69
CA THR A 24 9.66 -3.45 -11.36
C THR A 24 9.91 -2.35 -10.35
N GLY A 25 9.66 -1.10 -10.74
CA GLY A 25 9.85 0.05 -9.86
C GLY A 25 9.02 -0.09 -8.57
N PRO A 26 9.27 0.77 -7.58
CA PRO A 26 8.43 0.80 -6.39
C PRO A 26 6.96 1.02 -6.79
N PRO A 27 6.02 0.43 -6.03
CA PRO A 27 4.61 0.60 -6.34
C PRO A 27 4.18 2.06 -6.12
N GLN A 28 3.15 2.48 -6.85
CA GLN A 28 2.54 3.81 -6.71
C GLN A 28 1.11 3.69 -6.20
N GLY A 29 0.78 4.44 -5.15
CA GLY A 29 -0.52 4.50 -4.48
C GLY A 29 -1.64 5.00 -5.39
N THR A 30 -1.36 5.85 -6.37
CA THR A 30 -2.33 6.29 -7.39
C THR A 30 -2.94 5.13 -8.20
N SER A 31 -2.28 3.98 -8.22
CA SER A 31 -2.80 2.77 -8.88
C SER A 31 -3.82 1.97 -8.03
N ILE A 32 -3.96 2.29 -6.74
CA ILE A 32 -4.84 1.61 -5.78
C ILE A 32 -6.28 2.11 -5.93
N THR A 33 -6.96 1.59 -6.95
CA THR A 33 -8.30 2.03 -7.34
C THR A 33 -9.31 0.88 -7.46
N GLY A 34 -8.88 -0.35 -7.22
CA GLY A 34 -9.70 -1.56 -7.32
C GLY A 34 -10.60 -1.78 -6.11
N GLU A 35 -10.95 -3.05 -5.89
CA GLU A 35 -11.84 -3.51 -4.82
C GLU A 35 -11.24 -3.28 -3.43
N SER A 36 -12.12 -2.92 -2.49
CA SER A 36 -11.79 -2.79 -1.06
C SER A 36 -12.49 -3.89 -0.27
N GLY A 37 -11.84 -4.37 0.78
CA GLY A 37 -12.42 -5.33 1.70
C GLY A 37 -11.88 -5.13 3.11
N GLY A 38 -12.50 -5.82 4.08
CA GLY A 38 -12.09 -5.73 5.47
C GLY A 38 -12.54 -6.95 6.25
N CYS A 39 -11.85 -7.19 7.36
CA CYS A 39 -12.09 -8.30 8.27
C CYS A 39 -11.47 -8.03 9.64
N GLY A 40 -11.87 -8.87 10.61
CA GLY A 40 -11.50 -8.66 12.01
C GLY A 40 -11.96 -7.30 12.51
N ASP A 41 -11.40 -6.86 13.64
CA ASP A 41 -11.86 -5.61 14.25
C ASP A 41 -11.59 -4.39 13.37
N PHE A 42 -10.36 -4.24 12.84
CA PHE A 42 -9.97 -3.07 12.06
C PHE A 42 -8.86 -3.34 11.04
N VAL A 43 -9.00 -4.42 10.25
CA VAL A 43 -8.20 -4.59 9.03
C VAL A 43 -9.04 -4.18 7.84
N ALA A 44 -8.57 -3.19 7.07
CA ALA A 44 -9.10 -2.86 5.76
C ALA A 44 -8.01 -2.86 4.72
N TYR A 45 -8.35 -3.23 3.51
CA TYR A 45 -7.44 -3.21 2.39
C TYR A 45 -8.12 -2.70 1.12
N ARG A 46 -7.29 -2.29 0.16
CA ARG A 46 -7.72 -1.99 -1.19
C ARG A 46 -6.69 -2.48 -2.19
N PHE A 47 -7.16 -3.16 -3.21
CA PHE A 47 -6.35 -3.61 -4.33
C PHE A 47 -6.25 -2.53 -5.43
N ASN A 48 -5.26 -2.66 -6.31
CA ASN A 48 -5.34 -2.09 -7.65
C ASN A 48 -6.32 -2.88 -8.52
N GLN A 49 -6.61 -2.40 -9.74
CA GLN A 49 -7.57 -3.05 -10.65
C GLN A 49 -7.17 -4.49 -11.00
N SER A 50 -5.87 -4.76 -11.14
CA SER A 50 -5.36 -6.09 -11.48
C SER A 50 -5.21 -7.04 -10.28
N ARG A 51 -5.49 -6.57 -9.06
CA ARG A 51 -5.29 -7.29 -7.79
C ARG A 51 -3.86 -7.80 -7.57
N THR A 52 -2.87 -7.17 -8.20
CA THR A 52 -1.44 -7.48 -8.05
C THR A 52 -0.73 -6.54 -7.09
N LEU A 53 -1.45 -5.55 -6.57
CA LEU A 53 -0.96 -4.61 -5.57
C LEU A 53 -2.07 -4.32 -4.59
N ALA A 54 -1.77 -4.35 -3.29
CA ALA A 54 -2.72 -4.02 -2.24
C ALA A 54 -2.10 -3.05 -1.23
N VAL A 55 -2.94 -2.17 -0.69
CA VAL A 55 -2.65 -1.43 0.54
C VAL A 55 -3.49 -2.00 1.63
N VAL A 56 -2.88 -2.29 2.77
CA VAL A 56 -3.53 -2.83 3.95
C VAL A 56 -3.31 -1.88 5.10
N ILE A 57 -4.39 -1.54 5.79
CA ILE A 57 -4.41 -0.70 6.97
C ILE A 57 -4.90 -1.58 8.12
N THR A 58 -4.04 -1.74 9.11
CA THR A 58 -4.36 -2.43 10.38
C THR A 58 -4.37 -1.38 11.48
N VAL A 59 -5.46 -1.32 12.22
CA VAL A 59 -5.65 -0.35 13.31
C VAL A 59 -5.84 -1.09 14.63
N ASP A 60 -5.18 -0.62 15.68
CA ASP A 60 -5.47 -1.01 17.05
C ASP A 60 -6.66 -0.18 17.56
N GLY A 61 -7.86 -0.73 17.40
CA GLY A 61 -9.12 -0.06 17.73
C GLY A 61 -9.30 0.23 19.23
N ASP A 62 -8.57 -0.46 20.10
CA ASP A 62 -8.63 -0.24 21.56
C ASP A 62 -7.81 1.00 21.96
N LYS A 63 -6.69 1.23 21.27
CA LYS A 63 -5.84 2.41 21.50
C LYS A 63 -6.37 3.63 20.78
N LEU A 64 -6.85 3.48 19.55
CA LEU A 64 -7.41 4.57 18.77
C LEU A 64 -8.90 4.68 19.06
N LYS A 65 -9.30 5.72 19.78
CA LYS A 65 -10.70 6.05 20.08
C LYS A 65 -11.43 6.54 18.83
N LEU A 66 -11.60 5.67 17.84
CA LEU A 66 -12.21 5.99 16.56
C LEU A 66 -13.68 6.40 16.74
N SER A 67 -14.12 7.38 15.97
CA SER A 67 -15.48 7.89 15.95
C SER A 67 -15.92 8.22 14.53
N GLU A 68 -17.14 8.73 14.35
CA GLU A 68 -17.59 9.22 13.05
C GLU A 68 -16.79 10.45 12.59
N GLU A 69 -16.19 11.19 13.52
CA GLU A 69 -15.30 12.31 13.22
C GLU A 69 -13.91 11.83 12.77
N PRO A 70 -13.32 12.47 11.74
CA PRO A 70 -12.00 12.09 11.24
C PRO A 70 -10.91 12.21 12.30
N THR A 71 -10.26 11.09 12.61
CA THR A 71 -9.06 11.05 13.43
C THR A 71 -7.85 11.13 12.52
N LEU A 72 -7.07 12.21 12.63
CA LEU A 72 -5.83 12.39 11.88
C LEU A 72 -4.64 11.82 12.66
N ILE A 73 -3.88 10.94 12.02
CA ILE A 73 -2.68 10.31 12.56
C ILE A 73 -1.51 10.65 11.65
N ILE A 74 -0.42 11.16 12.22
CA ILE A 74 0.84 11.36 11.51
C ILE A 74 1.66 10.08 11.64
N LEU A 75 2.08 9.52 10.52
CA LEU A 75 2.89 8.30 10.48
C LEU A 75 4.36 8.63 10.69
N GLY A 76 5.05 7.83 11.50
CA GLY A 76 6.48 7.96 11.77
C GLY A 76 7.00 6.86 12.71
N PRO A 77 8.28 6.91 13.12
CA PRO A 77 8.93 5.86 13.92
C PRO A 77 8.27 5.56 15.28
N GLY A 78 7.46 6.47 15.82
CA GLY A 78 6.76 6.29 17.10
C GLY A 78 5.29 5.88 16.98
N THR A 79 4.77 5.75 15.77
CA THR A 79 3.35 5.42 15.56
C THR A 79 3.16 3.91 15.69
N THR A 80 2.51 3.47 16.78
CA THR A 80 2.30 2.04 17.06
C THR A 80 0.88 1.55 16.86
N ASP A 81 -0.09 2.47 16.84
CA ASP A 81 -1.52 2.12 16.92
C ASP A 81 -2.13 1.90 15.53
N ILE A 82 -1.36 2.17 14.49
CA ILE A 82 -1.71 1.93 13.10
C ILE A 82 -0.50 1.41 12.34
N ARG A 83 -0.73 0.40 11.50
CA ARG A 83 0.23 -0.11 10.52
C ARG A 83 -0.37 -0.01 9.13
N VAL A 84 0.42 0.49 8.18
CA VAL A 84 0.05 0.52 6.77
C VAL A 84 1.13 -0.18 5.96
N ASP A 85 0.74 -1.25 5.28
CA ASP A 85 1.63 -2.05 4.46
C ASP A 85 1.14 -2.10 3.01
N VAL A 86 2.06 -2.30 2.08
CA VAL A 86 1.81 -2.41 0.65
C VAL A 86 2.38 -3.74 0.16
N TYR A 87 1.50 -4.59 -0.35
CA TYR A 87 1.83 -5.94 -0.82
C TYR A 87 1.80 -5.98 -2.34
N GLN A 88 2.84 -6.53 -2.95
CA GLN A 88 2.92 -6.82 -4.38
C GLN A 88 2.80 -8.33 -4.61
N PHE A 89 1.99 -8.72 -5.57
CA PHE A 89 1.75 -10.10 -5.95
C PHE A 89 2.17 -10.34 -7.39
N LYS A 90 2.63 -11.55 -7.70
CA LYS A 90 2.97 -11.94 -9.07
C LYS A 90 1.72 -12.18 -9.93
N GLU A 91 0.67 -12.65 -9.29
CA GLU A 91 -0.62 -13.00 -9.88
C GLU A 91 -1.75 -12.31 -9.09
N PRO A 92 -2.95 -12.14 -9.67
CA PRO A 92 -4.08 -11.52 -8.97
C PRO A 92 -4.40 -12.26 -7.66
N ALA A 93 -4.43 -11.54 -6.54
CA ALA A 93 -4.78 -12.08 -5.23
C ALA A 93 -6.28 -11.90 -4.92
N GLY A 94 -6.90 -12.95 -4.38
CA GLY A 94 -8.27 -13.05 -3.93
C GLY A 94 -8.54 -12.34 -2.60
N THR A 95 -8.92 -13.13 -1.61
CA THR A 95 -9.28 -12.76 -0.23
C THR A 95 -8.10 -12.86 0.75
N TYR A 96 -6.87 -12.72 0.28
CA TYR A 96 -5.61 -13.01 0.99
C TYR A 96 -5.54 -12.48 2.43
N PHE A 97 -6.10 -11.30 2.68
CA PHE A 97 -6.05 -10.66 4.01
C PHE A 97 -7.11 -11.15 4.99
N CYS A 98 -8.12 -11.87 4.53
CA CYS A 98 -9.32 -12.24 5.29
C CYS A 98 -9.72 -13.71 5.17
N ASP A 99 -8.91 -14.53 4.49
CA ASP A 99 -9.15 -15.95 4.29
C ASP A 99 -8.17 -16.77 5.13
N ASP A 100 -8.69 -17.71 5.91
CA ASP A 100 -7.92 -18.65 6.73
C ASP A 100 -7.64 -19.99 6.01
N VAL A 101 -8.33 -20.27 4.91
CA VAL A 101 -8.26 -21.54 4.17
C VAL A 101 -7.13 -21.56 3.14
N GLY A 102 -6.50 -20.39 2.88
CA GLY A 102 -5.41 -20.24 1.91
C GLY A 102 -5.89 -20.37 0.45
N GLY A 103 -4.95 -20.37 -0.49
CA GLY A 103 -5.24 -20.50 -1.93
C GLY A 103 -4.93 -19.26 -2.76
N ASP A 104 -4.64 -18.14 -2.10
CA ASP A 104 -4.12 -16.95 -2.76
C ASP A 104 -2.61 -16.97 -2.96
N PRO A 105 -2.10 -16.27 -3.99
CA PRO A 105 -0.67 -16.16 -4.22
C PRO A 105 0.02 -15.41 -3.08
N GLU A 106 1.21 -15.88 -2.71
CA GLU A 106 2.07 -15.18 -1.76
C GLU A 106 2.59 -13.85 -2.35
N PRO A 107 2.74 -12.81 -1.52
CA PRO A 107 3.32 -11.55 -1.97
C PRO A 107 4.81 -11.73 -2.32
N ILE A 108 5.20 -11.20 -3.48
CA ILE A 108 6.60 -11.17 -3.93
C ILE A 108 7.41 -10.02 -3.34
N ALA A 109 6.73 -9.00 -2.82
CA ALA A 109 7.35 -7.92 -2.08
C ALA A 109 6.36 -7.28 -1.10
N ASN A 110 6.90 -6.78 0.01
CA ASN A 110 6.17 -6.09 1.05
C ASN A 110 6.91 -4.80 1.42
N TRP A 111 6.15 -3.72 1.50
CA TRP A 111 6.64 -2.40 1.85
C TRP A 111 5.83 -1.83 3.00
N SER A 112 6.50 -1.30 4.02
CA SER A 112 5.82 -0.62 5.11
C SER A 112 5.83 0.89 4.88
N VAL A 113 4.71 1.57 5.15
CA VAL A 113 4.64 3.03 5.14
C VAL A 113 5.37 3.56 6.37
N ILE A 114 6.40 4.38 6.16
CA ILE A 114 7.26 4.91 7.23
C ILE A 114 6.99 6.39 7.56
N SER A 115 6.30 7.11 6.67
CA SER A 115 5.85 8.49 6.91
C SER A 115 4.66 8.85 6.03
N GLY A 116 3.95 9.90 6.40
CA GLY A 116 2.74 10.39 5.74
C GLY A 116 1.66 10.73 6.77
N SER A 117 0.41 10.80 6.34
CA SER A 117 -0.72 10.94 7.25
C SER A 117 -1.87 10.02 6.88
N VAL A 118 -2.59 9.57 7.90
CA VAL A 118 -3.78 8.76 7.77
C VAL A 118 -4.93 9.45 8.48
N SER A 119 -6.04 9.64 7.78
CA SER A 119 -7.30 10.08 8.36
C SER A 119 -8.28 8.91 8.37
N ILE A 120 -8.79 8.53 9.55
CA ILE A 120 -9.72 7.41 9.71
C ILE A 120 -11.01 7.89 10.35
N THR A 121 -12.13 7.40 9.83
CA THR A 121 -13.45 7.46 10.49
C THR A 121 -13.99 6.06 10.71
N ARG A 122 -14.78 5.89 11.77
CA ARG A 122 -15.53 4.66 12.08
C ARG A 122 -17.00 5.01 12.25
N LYS A 123 -17.85 4.39 11.45
CA LYS A 123 -19.30 4.51 11.55
C LYS A 123 -19.90 3.18 11.98
N VAL A 124 -20.76 3.22 13.01
CA VAL A 124 -21.58 2.06 13.38
C VAL A 124 -22.75 1.99 12.41
N ALA A 125 -22.95 0.82 11.78
CA ALA A 125 -24.04 0.63 10.84
C ALA A 125 -24.47 -0.84 10.81
N GLN A 126 -25.73 -1.10 10.46
CA GLN A 126 -26.21 -2.46 10.27
C GLN A 126 -25.63 -3.03 8.97
N PRO A 127 -24.88 -4.15 9.01
CA PRO A 127 -24.35 -4.75 7.79
C PRO A 127 -25.48 -5.35 6.93
N PRO A 128 -25.23 -5.53 5.62
CA PRO A 128 -26.03 -6.42 4.78
C PRO A 128 -26.13 -7.84 5.37
N ALA A 129 -27.21 -8.56 5.06
CA ALA A 129 -27.45 -9.91 5.60
C ALA A 129 -26.34 -10.92 5.28
N ASN A 130 -25.63 -10.75 4.15
CA ASN A 130 -24.51 -11.60 3.75
C ASN A 130 -23.19 -11.25 4.47
N LEU A 131 -23.16 -10.22 5.30
CA LEU A 131 -22.02 -9.77 6.09
C LEU A 131 -22.39 -9.73 7.57
N SER A 132 -23.03 -10.79 8.07
CA SER A 132 -23.57 -10.86 9.44
C SER A 132 -22.57 -10.56 10.55
N ASN A 133 -21.27 -10.67 10.25
CA ASN A 133 -20.18 -10.52 11.21
C ASN A 133 -19.54 -9.12 11.16
N ALA A 134 -19.90 -8.28 10.18
CA ALA A 134 -19.42 -6.90 10.13
C ALA A 134 -20.25 -6.01 11.06
N THR A 135 -19.60 -5.15 11.84
CA THR A 135 -20.29 -4.28 12.82
C THR A 135 -20.06 -2.80 12.55
N HIS A 136 -19.03 -2.47 11.76
CA HIS A 136 -18.62 -1.11 11.49
C HIS A 136 -18.26 -0.91 10.03
N LYS A 137 -18.38 0.34 9.58
CA LYS A 137 -17.70 0.82 8.39
C LYS A 137 -16.51 1.67 8.80
N ILE A 138 -15.38 1.49 8.11
CA ILE A 138 -14.25 2.40 8.21
C ILE A 138 -13.98 3.07 6.87
N SER A 139 -13.67 4.37 6.93
CA SER A 139 -13.11 5.08 5.80
C SER A 139 -11.71 5.54 6.16
N VAL A 140 -10.79 5.42 5.21
CA VAL A 140 -9.37 5.71 5.40
C VAL A 140 -8.89 6.58 4.25
N VAL A 141 -8.16 7.65 4.58
CA VAL A 141 -7.45 8.47 3.60
C VAL A 141 -5.98 8.53 4.00
N LEU A 142 -5.14 7.83 3.24
CA LEU A 142 -3.69 7.91 3.33
C LEU A 142 -3.19 9.02 2.39
N LYS A 143 -2.33 9.91 2.89
CA LYS A 143 -1.75 11.00 2.10
C LYS A 143 -0.26 11.12 2.26
N ASN A 144 0.40 11.57 1.19
CA ASN A 144 1.83 11.89 1.15
C ASN A 144 2.68 10.75 1.76
N ALA A 145 2.33 9.51 1.43
CA ALA A 145 2.97 8.34 2.03
C ALA A 145 4.34 8.08 1.42
N THR A 146 5.30 7.76 2.28
CA THR A 146 6.60 7.22 1.89
C THR A 146 6.67 5.78 2.36
N ILE A 147 7.03 4.87 1.46
CA ILE A 147 7.15 3.44 1.73
C ILE A 147 8.60 2.99 1.76
N LYS A 148 8.89 1.96 2.54
CA LYS A 148 10.19 1.30 2.61
C LYS A 148 10.03 -0.19 2.34
N HIS A 149 10.83 -0.73 1.42
CA HIS A 149 10.87 -2.15 1.14
C HIS A 149 11.44 -2.89 2.35
N ASN A 150 10.74 -3.91 2.84
CA ASN A 150 11.10 -4.56 4.10
C ASN A 150 12.42 -5.34 4.02
N THR A 151 12.71 -5.96 2.87
CA THR A 151 13.98 -6.68 2.64
C THR A 151 15.14 -5.80 2.15
N THR A 152 14.93 -4.97 1.12
CA THR A 152 16.02 -4.23 0.48
C THR A 152 16.28 -2.86 1.11
N SER A 153 15.41 -2.40 2.01
CA SER A 153 15.43 -1.04 2.57
C SER A 153 15.32 0.10 1.54
N ALA A 154 14.99 -0.20 0.28
CA ALA A 154 14.69 0.82 -0.72
C ALA A 154 13.51 1.69 -0.26
N VAL A 155 13.56 3.00 -0.54
CA VAL A 155 12.53 3.96 -0.15
C VAL A 155 11.93 4.60 -1.39
N ALA A 156 10.63 4.85 -1.38
CA ALA A 156 9.93 5.52 -2.47
C ALA A 156 8.71 6.31 -1.98
N ASP A 157 8.34 7.32 -2.75
CA ASP A 157 7.04 7.98 -2.60
C ASP A 157 5.95 7.05 -3.11
N PHE A 158 4.89 6.90 -2.32
CA PHE A 158 3.75 6.07 -2.64
C PHE A 158 2.56 6.93 -3.07
N GLY A 159 2.34 8.09 -2.46
CA GLY A 159 1.23 8.98 -2.79
C GLY A 159 -0.05 8.65 -1.99
N ASP A 160 -1.20 9.03 -2.55
CA ASP A 160 -2.47 9.06 -1.83
C ASP A 160 -3.33 7.83 -2.12
N VAL A 161 -4.01 7.32 -1.10
CA VAL A 161 -4.91 6.16 -1.20
C VAL A 161 -6.17 6.41 -0.37
N ARG A 162 -7.32 6.01 -0.91
CA ARG A 162 -8.62 6.19 -0.27
C ARG A 162 -9.37 4.87 -0.19
N LEU A 163 -9.89 4.56 0.99
CA LEU A 163 -10.82 3.47 1.24
C LEU A 163 -12.10 4.11 1.76
N ASP A 164 -13.22 3.84 1.10
CA ASP A 164 -14.52 4.40 1.44
C ASP A 164 -15.43 3.30 1.98
N ASP A 165 -16.02 3.53 3.15
CA ASP A 165 -17.12 2.72 3.68
C ASP A 165 -16.85 1.19 3.72
N VAL A 166 -15.62 0.80 4.07
CA VAL A 166 -15.21 -0.60 4.13
C VAL A 166 -15.79 -1.26 5.37
N TRP A 167 -16.55 -2.35 5.18
CA TRP A 167 -17.08 -3.15 6.28
C TRP A 167 -15.98 -3.91 7.02
N VAL A 168 -15.97 -3.79 8.34
CA VAL A 168 -15.09 -4.51 9.28
C VAL A 168 -15.91 -5.00 10.48
N GLY A 169 -15.44 -6.03 11.17
CA GLY A 169 -16.08 -6.59 12.36
C GLY A 169 -15.51 -7.94 12.78
N TRP A 170 -15.69 -8.24 14.06
CA TRP A 170 -15.18 -9.45 14.71
C TRP A 170 -15.94 -10.71 14.27
N TYR A 171 -15.19 -11.75 13.94
CA TYR A 171 -15.70 -13.12 13.95
C TYR A 171 -15.75 -13.57 15.41
N ALA A 172 -16.94 -13.66 16.01
CA ALA A 172 -17.07 -14.48 17.21
C ALA A 172 -16.85 -15.93 16.77
N GLY A 173 -15.61 -16.41 16.88
CA GLY A 173 -15.29 -17.83 16.78
C GLY A 173 -16.05 -18.63 17.84
#